data_AF-A0A9D0DGT2-F1
#
_entry.id   AF-A0A9D0DGT2-F1
#
_cell.length_a   1.000
_cell.length_b   1.000
_cell.length_c   1.000
_cell.angle_alpha   90.00
_cell.angle_beta   90.00
_cell.angle_gamma   90.00
#
_symmetry.space_group_name_H-M   'P 1'
#
loop_
_entity.id
_entity.type
_entity.pdbx_description
1 polymer ?
#
loop_
_entity_poly.entity_id
_entity_poly.type
_entity_poly.pdbx_seq_one_letter_code
_entity_poly.pdbx_strand_id
1 'polypeptide(L)' 'MYLLNLYNCLTTYLVLGALLFAFGIYGLVSRRTIIGMLISSELVLAAASMNFMAFNRFTAPDPAIGQ' A
#
# COMPACT_ATOMS: atom_id res chain seq x y z
N MET A 1 -14.52 -12.24 -15.45
CA MET A 1 -13.29 -12.15 -16.27
C MET A 1 -12.55 -10.82 -16.09
N TYR A 2 -13.21 -9.65 -16.13
CA TYR A 2 -12.57 -8.34 -15.90
C TYR A 2 -11.95 -8.14 -14.50
N LEU A 3 -12.61 -8.63 -13.44
CA LEU A 3 -12.05 -8.64 -12.07
C LEU A 3 -10.71 -9.38 -12.00
N LEU A 4 -10.57 -10.43 -12.82
CA LEU A 4 -9.34 -11.20 -12.95
C LEU A 4 -8.23 -10.40 -13.70
N ASN A 5 -8.58 -9.37 -14.47
CA ASN A 5 -7.55 -8.55 -15.11
C ASN A 5 -7.05 -7.46 -14.15
N LEU A 6 -7.95 -6.86 -13.36
CA LEU A 6 -7.59 -5.80 -12.40
C LEU A 6 -6.68 -6.29 -11.26
N TYR A 7 -6.86 -7.52 -10.75
CA TYR A 7 -5.99 -8.05 -9.69
C TYR A 7 -4.56 -8.36 -10.17
N ASN A 8 -4.34 -8.50 -11.47
CA ASN A 8 -3.03 -8.87 -12.01
C ASN A 8 -2.25 -7.64 -12.52
N CYS A 9 -2.69 -6.44 -12.13
CA CYS A 9 -2.11 -5.19 -12.56
C CYS A 9 -1.48 -4.44 -11.37
N LEU A 10 -0.18 -4.17 -11.46
CA LEU A 10 0.59 -3.43 -10.44
C LEU A 10 -0.06 -2.07 -10.12
N THR A 11 -0.52 -1.35 -11.14
CA THR A 11 -1.15 -0.03 -11.00
C THR A 11 -2.34 -0.04 -10.04
N THR A 12 -3.13 -1.11 -10.03
CA THR A 12 -4.27 -1.23 -9.11
C THR A 12 -3.82 -1.20 -7.64
N TYR A 13 -2.77 -1.94 -7.30
CA TYR A 13 -2.22 -1.98 -5.95
C TYR A 13 -1.56 -0.65 -5.56
N LEU A 14 -0.86 0.00 -6.49
CA LEU A 14 -0.27 1.32 -6.26
C LEU A 14 -1.33 2.39 -5.98
N VAL A 15 -2.43 2.38 -6.75
CA VAL A 15 -3.53 3.32 -6.53
C VAL A 15 -4.19 3.09 -5.18
N LEU A 16 -4.43 1.83 -4.81
CA LEU A 16 -4.97 1.49 -3.48
C LEU A 16 -4.02 1.91 -2.36
N GLY A 17 -2.73 1.60 -2.47
CA GLY A 17 -1.72 2.02 -1.49
C GLY A 17 -1.59 3.54 -1.39
N ALA A 18 -1.65 4.27 -2.51
CA ALA A 18 -1.64 5.73 -2.51
C ALA A 18 -2.89 6.34 -1.85
N LEU A 19 -4.07 5.75 -2.05
CA LEU A 19 -5.30 6.17 -1.38
C LEU A 19 -5.22 5.93 0.14
N LEU A 20 -4.77 4.74 0.57
CA LEU A 20 -4.57 4.47 1.99
C LEU A 20 -3.53 5.41 2.61
N PHE A 21 -2.44 5.69 1.89
CA PHE A 21 -1.42 6.63 2.34
C PHE A 21 -1.99 8.05 2.53
N ALA A 22 -2.79 8.54 1.57
CA ALA A 22 -3.46 9.83 1.65
C ALA A 22 -4.43 9.90 2.84
N PHE A 23 -5.20 8.84 3.11
CA PHE A 23 -6.05 8.78 4.30
C PHE A 23 -5.25 8.73 5.60
N GLY A 24 -4.10 8.06 5.63
CA GLY A 24 -3.19 8.07 6.76
C GLY A 24 -2.65 9.47 7.07
N ILE A 25 -2.20 10.19 6.04
CA ILE A 25 -1.75 11.58 6.17
C ILE A 25 -2.90 12.50 6.61
N TYR A 26 -4.09 12.34 6.03
CA TYR A 26 -5.27 13.10 6.47
C TYR A 26 -5.60 12.82 7.95
N GLY A 27 -5.55 11.56 8.37
CA GLY A 27 -5.73 11.18 9.78
C GLY A 27 -4.69 11.81 10.69
N LEU A 28 -3.43 11.86 10.25
CA LEU A 28 -2.32 12.46 11.00
C LEU A 28 -2.59 13.95 11.28
N VAL A 29 -3.06 14.70 10.28
CA VAL A 29 -3.33 16.14 10.40
C VAL A 29 -4.64 16.44 11.13
N SER A 30 -5.67 15.60 10.96
CA SER A 30 -7.01 15.84 11.52
C SER A 30 -7.09 15.53 13.02
N ARG A 31 -6.28 14.60 13.53
CA ARG A 31 -6.34 14.18 14.94
C ARG A 31 -5.53 15.13 15.84
N ARG A 32 -6.14 15.57 16.94
CA ARG A 32 -5.50 16.40 17.97
C ARG A 32 -4.83 15.61 19.09
N THR A 33 -5.06 14.29 19.14
CA THR A 33 -4.50 13.41 20.19
C THR A 33 -3.30 12.66 19.65
N ILE A 34 -2.28 12.49 20.50
CA ILE A 34 -1.07 11.74 20.14
C ILE A 34 -1.42 10.29 19.76
N ILE A 35 -2.34 9.65 20.49
CA ILE A 35 -2.82 8.29 20.17
C ILE A 35 -3.45 8.25 18.77
N GLY A 36 -4.26 9.26 18.42
CA GLY A 36 -4.86 9.35 17.08
C GLY A 36 -3.83 9.57 15.98
N MET A 37 -2.77 10.35 16.25
CA MET A 37 -1.64 10.52 15.34
C MET A 37 -0.84 9.22 15.18
N LEU A 38 -0.62 8.47 16.27
CA LEU A 38 0.07 7.18 16.24
C LEU A 38 -0.68 6.15 15.38
N ILE A 39 -1.98 5.99 15.59
CA ILE A 39 -2.83 5.11 14.76
C ILE A 39 -2.77 5.53 13.27
N SER A 40 -2.79 6.83 13.01
CA SER A 40 -2.67 7.35 11.64
C SER A 40 -1.29 7.05 11.04
N SER A 41 -0.22 7.14 11.83
CA SER A 41 1.13 6.79 11.40
C SER A 41 1.31 5.29 11.13
N GLU A 42 0.69 4.40 11.92
CA GLU A 42 0.64 2.98 11.61
C GLU A 42 -0.09 2.71 10.29
N LEU A 43 -1.17 3.45 10.01
CA LEU A 43 -1.89 3.34 8.75
C LEU A 43 -1.03 3.81 7.55
N VAL A 44 -0.24 4.88 7.71
CA VAL A 44 0.74 5.34 6.71
C VAL A 44 1.81 4.27 6.46
N LEU A 45 2.36 3.67 7.52
CA LEU A 45 3.37 2.60 7.42
C LEU A 45 2.81 1.33 6.77
N ALA A 46 1.55 0.98 7.07
CA ALA A 46 0.86 -0.13 6.43
C ALA A 46 0.66 0.10 4.93
N ALA A 47 0.28 1.32 4.53
CA ALA A 47 0.14 1.70 3.13
C ALA A 47 1.47 1.65 2.37
N ALA A 48 2.56 2.14 2.99
CA ALA A 48 3.91 2.05 2.42
C ALA A 48 4.34 0.58 2.23
N SER A 49 4.13 -0.26 3.26
CA SER A 49 4.43 -1.69 3.20
C SER A 49 3.66 -2.41 2.09
N MET A 50 2.39 -2.08 1.90
CA MET A 50 1.58 -2.62 0.79
C MET A 50 2.15 -2.24 -0.58
N ASN A 51 2.56 -0.98 -0.77
CA ASN A 51 3.20 -0.54 -2.03
C ASN A 51 4.52 -1.29 -2.28
N PHE A 52 5.37 -1.44 -1.26
CA PHE A 52 6.60 -2.23 -1.37
C PHE A 52 6.33 -3.70 -1.71
N MET A 53 5.32 -4.31 -1.09
CA MET A 53 4.96 -5.70 -1.38
C MET A 53 4.39 -5.87 -2.80
N ALA A 54 3.63 -4.89 -3.29
CA ALA A 54 3.19 -4.87 -4.68
C ALA A 54 4.38 -4.77 -5.65
N PHE A 55 5.31 -3.85 -5.42
CA PHE A 55 6.54 -3.78 -6.24
C PHE A 55 7.34 -5.08 -6.18
N ASN A 56 7.51 -5.67 -5.00
CA ASN A 56 8.21 -6.95 -4.88
C ASN A 56 7.52 -8.05 -5.70
N ARG A 57 6.19 -8.12 -5.68
CA ARG A 57 5.45 -9.16 -6.40
C ARG A 57 5.43 -8.98 -7.92
N PHE A 58 5.32 -7.75 -8.43
CA PHE A 58 5.18 -7.49 -9.87
C PHE A 58 6.50 -7.14 -10.57
N THR A 59 7.52 -6.69 -9.81
CA THR A 59 8.86 -6.35 -10.34
C THR A 59 9.89 -7.45 -10.02
N ALA A 60 9.55 -8.47 -9.22
CA ALA A 60 10.44 -9.63 -9.04
C ALA A 60 10.76 -10.26 -10.40
N PRO A 61 12.04 -10.27 -10.84
CA PRO A 61 12.48 -11.08 -11.96
C PRO A 61 12.35 -12.54 -11.54
N ASP A 62 11.53 -13.29 -12.27
CA ASP A 62 11.46 -14.76 -12.35
C ASP A 62 11.78 -15.58 -11.07
N PRO A 63 10.82 -16.33 -10.50
CA PRO A 63 11.07 -17.25 -9.39
C PRO A 63 12.13 -18.34 -9.69
N ALA A 64 12.53 -18.52 -10.97
CA ALA A 64 13.45 -19.56 -11.41
C ALA A 64 14.95 -19.24 -11.27
N ILE A 65 15.35 -18.02 -10.87
CA ILE A 65 16.77 -17.74 -10.57
C ILE A 65 17.17 -18.09 -9.13
N GLY A 66 16.26 -18.66 -8.34
CA GLY A 66 16.47 -18.98 -6.93
C GLY A 66 15.64 -20.15 -6.38
N GLN A 67 15.30 -21.13 -7.22
CA GLN A 67 15.02 -22.50 -6.75
C GLN A 67 16.30 -23.32 -6.83
#